data_AF-A0A453DZF2-F1
#
_entry.id   AF-A0A453DZF2-F1
#
_cell.length_a   1.000
_cell.length_b   1.000
_cell.length_c   1.000
_cell.angle_alpha   90.00
_cell.angle_beta   90.00
_cell.angle_gamma   90.00
#
_symmetry.space_group_name_H-M   'P 1'
#
loop_
_entity.id
_entity.type
_entity.pdbx_description
1 polymer ?
#
loop_
_entity_poly.entity_id
_entity_poly.type
_entity_poly.pdbx_seq_one_letter_code
_entity_poly.pdbx_strand_id
1 'polypeptide(L)' 'MILYPTGILSEVGLIYIALPYIKVSEKYFVKMPNKWNFSFDYFYTCAIAIGVYVPGGPHMFTYMLAQRKKALSKAKTA' A
#
# COMPACT_ATOMS: atom_id res chain seq x y z
N MET A 1 -14.11 1.40 -13.84
CA MET A 1 -13.37 1.51 -12.57
C MET A 1 -11.86 1.42 -12.83
N ILE A 2 -11.36 2.23 -13.77
CA ILE A 2 -9.94 2.17 -14.21
C ILE A 2 -9.04 2.97 -13.28
N LEU A 3 -9.55 4.09 -12.74
CA LEU A 3 -8.82 4.97 -11.83
C LEU A 3 -8.32 4.29 -10.54
N TYR A 4 -9.04 3.28 -10.05
CA TYR A 4 -8.74 2.64 -8.76
C TYR A 4 -7.53 1.69 -8.84
N PRO A 5 -7.45 0.76 -9.81
CA PRO A 5 -6.21 0.03 -10.07
C PRO A 5 -5.04 0.94 -10.43
N THR A 6 -5.24 1.98 -11.25
CA THR A 6 -4.15 2.90 -11.62
C THR A 6 -3.63 3.71 -10.43
N GLY A 7 -4.51 4.11 -9.49
CA GLY A 7 -4.12 4.78 -8.26
C GLY A 7 -3.23 3.88 -7.40
N ILE A 8 -3.68 2.66 -7.12
CA ILE A 8 -2.92 1.68 -6.32
C ILE A 8 -1.56 1.40 -6.97
N LEU A 9 -1.53 1.19 -8.30
CA LEU A 9 -0.28 0.96 -9.02
C LEU A 9 0.66 2.17 -8.96
N SER A 10 0.13 3.39 -9.04
CA SER A 10 0.94 4.61 -8.96
C SER A 10 1.57 4.81 -7.58
N GLU A 11 0.83 4.54 -6.49
CA GLU A 11 1.34 4.65 -5.13
C GLU A 11 2.44 3.61 -4.85
N VAL A 12 2.16 2.34 -5.16
CA VAL A 12 3.14 1.25 -4.97
C VAL A 12 4.36 1.45 -5.86
N GLY A 13 4.16 1.87 -7.11
CA GLY A 13 5.24 2.14 -8.05
C GLY A 13 6.16 3.27 -7.59
N LEU A 14 5.61 4.36 -7.06
CA LEU A 14 6.39 5.48 -6.52
C LEU A 14 7.21 5.07 -5.31
N ILE A 15 6.63 4.30 -4.37
CA ILE A 15 7.37 3.78 -3.21
C ILE A 15 8.50 2.85 -3.68
N TYR A 16 8.24 1.98 -4.65
CA TYR A 16 9.25 1.07 -5.19
C TYR A 16 10.44 1.80 -5.84
N ILE A 17 10.16 2.85 -6.62
CA ILE A 17 11.20 3.69 -7.23
C ILE A 17 11.96 4.48 -6.15
N ALA A 18 11.29 4.88 -5.07
CA ALA A 18 11.91 5.62 -3.97
C ALA A 18 12.76 4.74 -3.03
N LEU A 19 12.52 3.43 -2.94
CA LEU A 19 13.29 2.50 -2.08
C LEU A 19 14.82 2.61 -2.19
N PRO A 20 15.45 2.59 -3.39
CA PRO A 20 16.90 2.75 -3.51
C PRO A 20 17.38 4.11 -2.99
N TYR A 21 16.61 5.18 -3.22
CA TYR A 21 16.93 6.51 -2.71
C TYR A 21 16.83 6.59 -1.19
N ILE A 22 15.81 5.96 -0.59
CA ILE A 22 15.62 5.87 0.86
C ILE A 22 16.80 5.14 1.50
N LYS A 23 17.24 4.03 0.90
CA LYS A 23 18.37 3.23 1.40
C LYS A 23 19.69 4.00 1.39
N VAL A 24 19.93 4.84 0.37
CA VAL A 24 21.18 5.61 0.24
C VAL A 24 21.16 6.87 1.11
N SER A 25 20.01 7.54 1.22
CA SER A 25 19.90 8.82 1.92
C SER A 25 19.79 8.69 3.45
N GLU A 26 19.44 7.50 3.96
CA GLU A 26 19.14 7.24 5.39
C GLU A 26 18.18 8.28 6.01
N LYS A 27 17.37 8.95 5.19
CA LYS A 27 16.43 9.98 5.64
C LYS A 27 15.31 9.32 6.43
N TYR A 28 14.99 9.92 7.57
CA TYR A 28 13.98 9.44 8.54
C TYR A 28 14.38 8.13 9.26
N PHE A 29 15.68 7.93 9.47
CA PHE A 29 16.21 6.83 10.28
C PHE A 29 16.58 7.35 11.68
N VAL A 30 16.03 6.74 12.74
CA VAL A 30 16.42 7.05 14.12
C VAL A 30 17.42 5.99 14.60
N LYS A 31 18.74 6.22 14.44
CA LYS A 31 19.76 5.31 14.99
C LYS A 31 19.73 5.42 16.51
N MET A 32 19.45 4.34 17.23
CA MET A 32 19.79 4.25 18.64
C MET A 32 21.05 3.40 18.84
N PRO A 33 21.95 3.78 19.76
CA PRO A 33 23.21 3.06 19.98
C PRO A 33 23.04 1.70 20.68
N ASN A 34 21.84 1.35 21.14
CA ASN A 34 21.59 0.12 21.87
C ASN A 34 21.04 -1.01 20.96
N LYS A 35 21.74 -2.15 20.93
CA LYS A 35 21.47 -3.31 20.05
C LYS A 35 20.11 -3.98 20.28
N TRP A 36 19.46 -3.69 21.40
CA TRP A 36 18.16 -4.25 21.83
C TRP A 36 16.98 -3.32 21.63
N ASN A 37 17.18 -2.08 21.15
CA ASN A 37 16.07 -1.15 20.95
C ASN A 37 15.62 -1.12 19.48
N PHE A 38 14.36 -1.45 19.24
CA PHE A 38 13.73 -1.36 17.92
C PHE A 38 13.87 0.08 17.40
N SER A 39 14.79 0.27 16.46
CA SER A 39 15.01 1.55 15.81
C SER A 39 14.09 1.63 14.59
N PHE A 40 13.38 2.75 14.45
CA PHE A 40 12.50 2.94 13.30
C PHE A 40 13.35 3.11 12.04
N ASP A 41 13.22 2.15 11.14
CA ASP A 41 13.82 2.18 9.82
C ASP A 41 12.73 2.37 8.76
N TYR A 42 12.82 3.50 8.09
CA TYR A 42 11.88 3.92 7.06
C TYR A 42 11.89 2.96 5.85
N PHE A 43 13.02 2.34 5.53
CA PHE A 43 13.12 1.34 4.46
C PHE A 43 12.27 0.10 4.76
N TYR A 44 12.40 -0.46 5.96
CA TYR A 44 11.60 -1.63 6.38
C TYR A 44 10.11 -1.28 6.47
N THR A 45 9.79 -0.07 6.92
CA THR A 45 8.40 0.42 6.96
C THR A 45 7.80 0.50 5.56
N CYS A 46 8.52 1.06 4.58
CA CYS A 46 8.07 1.10 3.18
C CYS A 46 7.95 -0.31 2.56
N ALA A 47 8.88 -1.22 2.89
CA ALA A 47 8.82 -2.61 2.40
C ALA A 47 7.60 -3.36 2.95
N ILE A 48 7.30 -3.21 4.25
CA ILE A 48 6.09 -3.77 4.87
C ILE A 48 4.84 -3.15 4.26
N ALA A 49 4.84 -1.83 4.05
CA ALA A 49 3.71 -1.14 3.41
C ALA A 49 3.42 -1.73 2.03
N ILE A 50 4.43 -1.89 1.16
CA ILE A 50 4.26 -2.56 -0.15
C ILE A 50 3.72 -3.99 0.04
N GLY A 51 4.29 -4.76 0.96
CA GLY A 51 3.89 -6.14 1.23
C GLY A 51 2.42 -6.30 1.66
N VAL A 52 1.86 -5.34 2.39
CA VAL A 52 0.44 -5.32 2.77
C VAL A 52 -0.43 -4.76 1.65
N TYR A 53 0.04 -3.74 0.94
CA TYR A 53 -0.75 -3.01 -0.06
C TYR A 53 -0.96 -3.82 -1.34
N VAL A 54 0.03 -4.62 -1.77
CA VAL A 54 -0.05 -5.47 -2.97
C VAL A 54 -1.18 -6.52 -2.89
N PRO A 55 -1.34 -7.30 -1.80
CA PRO A 55 -2.49 -8.20 -1.65
C PRO A 55 -3.76 -7.49 -1.20
N GLY A 56 -3.66 -6.43 -0.39
CA GLY A 56 -4.81 -5.70 0.15
C GLY A 56 -5.60 -4.92 -0.91
N GLY A 57 -4.90 -4.28 -1.85
CA GLY A 57 -5.51 -3.48 -2.93
C GLY A 57 -6.48 -4.28 -3.81
N PRO A 58 -6.06 -5.40 -4.44
CA PRO A 58 -6.93 -6.26 -5.22
C PRO A 58 -8.10 -6.84 -4.40
N HIS A 59 -7.85 -7.18 -3.13
CA HIS A 59 -8.90 -7.68 -2.24
C HIS A 59 -10.01 -6.64 -2.05
N MET A 60 -9.67 -5.40 -1.69
CA MET A 60 -10.66 -4.33 -1.55
C MET A 60 -11.35 -3.97 -2.87
N PHE A 61 -10.63 -4.01 -4.00
CA PHE A 61 -11.22 -3.75 -5.30
C PHE A 61 -12.31 -4.76 -5.67
N THR A 62 -12.02 -6.06 -5.49
CA THR A 62 -12.99 -7.13 -5.75
C THR A 62 -14.20 -7.03 -4.83
N TYR A 63 -13.98 -6.65 -3.57
CA TYR A 63 -15.05 -6.42 -2.60
C TYR A 63 -15.96 -5.25 -3.02
N MET A 64 -15.39 -4.12 -3.47
CA MET A 64 -16.15 -2.98 -3.99
C MET A 64 -16.99 -3.36 -5.21
N LEU A 65 -16.43 -4.14 -6.14
CA LEU A 65 -17.15 -4.66 -7.30
C LEU A 65 -18.34 -5.53 -6.90
N ALA A 66 -18.16 -6.41 -5.91
CA ALA A 66 -19.22 -7.26 -5.38
C ALA A 66 -20.35 -6.44 -4.73
N GLN A 67 -20.00 -5.44 -3.92
CA GLN A 67 -20.98 -4.54 -3.30
C GLN A 67 -21.77 -3.74 -4.35
N ARG A 68 -21.07 -3.21 -5.36
CA ARG A 68 -21.71 -2.48 -6.47
C ARG A 68 -22.71 -3.35 -7.22
N LYS A 69 -22.36 -4.61 -7.50
CA LYS A 69 -23.28 -5.58 -8.14
C LYS A 69 -24.52 -5.83 -7.27
N LYS A 70 -24.36 -5.98 -5.96
CA LYS A 70 -25.47 -6.19 -5.01
C LYS A 70 -26.42 -5.00 -4.96
N ALA A 71 -25.89 -3.78 -4.91
CA ALA A 71 -26.71 -2.56 -4.88
C ALA A 71 -27.50 -2.36 -6.18
N LEU A 72 -26.85 -2.53 -7.33
CA LEU A 72 -27.51 -2.39 -8.64
C LEU A 72 -28.54 -3.49 -8.89
N SER A 73 -28.33 -4.71 -8.40
CA SER A 73 -29.31 -5.78 -8.50
C SER A 73 -30.58 -5.48 -7.71
N LYS A 74 -30.49 -4.88 -6.52
CA LYS A 74 -31.67 -4.46 -5.74
C LYS A 74 -32.45 -3.35 -6.45
N ALA A 75 -31.75 -2.37 -7.02
CA ALA A 75 -32.38 -1.27 -7.74
C ALA A 75 -33.12 -1.71 -9.03
N LYS A 76 -32.76 -2.86 -9.61
CA LYS A 76 -33.43 -3.41 -10.80
C LYS A 76 -34.72 -4.19 -10.45
N THR A 77 -34.87 -4.63 -9.21
CA THR A 77 -36.02 -5.42 -8.75
C THR A 77 -37.09 -4.57 -8.04
N ALA A 78 -36.75 -3.34 -7.66
CA ALA A 78 -37.69 -2.31 -7.20
C ALA A 78 -38.31 -1.57 -8.39
#